data_AF-A0A9X2F9H9-F1
#
_entry.id   AF-A0A9X2F9H9-F1
#
_cell.length_a   1.000
_cell.length_b   1.000
_cell.length_c   1.000
_cell.angle_alpha   90.00
_cell.angle_beta   90.00
_cell.angle_gamma   90.00
#
_symmetry.space_group_name_H-M   'P 1'
#
loop_
_entity.id
_entity.type
_entity.pdbx_description
1 polymer ?
#
loop_
_entity_poly.entity_id
_entity_poly.type
_entity_poly.pdbx_seq_one_letter_code
_entity_poly.pdbx_strand_id
1 'polypeptide(L)'
;MSHRDTQVRLNLVCLRQCLRWLLAGIDWRSITFRDDCRWTPKSLVSAALCWAWSEEQTLGERFHTVRRIILRLEKEQQQLATSYQAFTKILRRWTTPLASLLQPVLQQRMQAALADYWLIAGYLVFAVDGSRIELPRTRSHEQAYSTIRHPRRG
;
A
#
# COMPACT_ATOMS: atom_id res chain seq x y z
N MET A 1 27.70 12.80 -23.93
CA MET A 1 26.33 12.46 -24.39
C MET A 1 25.37 12.93 -23.31
N SER A 2 24.61 14.00 -23.57
CA SER A 2 23.72 14.65 -22.61
C SER A 2 22.35 13.95 -22.66
N HIS A 3 22.09 13.04 -21.72
CA HIS A 3 20.73 12.55 -21.47
C HIS A 3 19.97 13.65 -20.74
N ARG A 4 19.43 14.62 -21.49
CA ARG A 4 18.41 15.53 -20.97
C ARG A 4 17.12 14.73 -20.81
N ASP A 5 16.72 14.48 -19.57
CA ASP A 5 15.36 14.11 -19.18
C ASP A 5 14.40 15.25 -19.56
N THR A 6 14.07 15.33 -20.86
CA THR A 6 13.35 16.49 -21.44
C THR A 6 11.82 16.36 -21.28
N GLN A 7 11.34 15.36 -20.54
CA GLN A 7 9.93 15.24 -20.18
C GLN A 7 9.78 14.78 -18.73
N VAL A 8 10.02 15.70 -17.80
CA VAL A 8 9.52 15.55 -16.44
C VAL A 8 7.99 15.60 -16.52
N ARG A 9 7.35 14.44 -16.71
CA ARG A 9 5.90 14.32 -16.53
C ARG A 9 5.60 14.77 -15.11
N LEU A 10 4.79 15.81 -14.96
CA LEU A 10 4.39 16.34 -13.66
C LEU A 10 4.00 15.18 -12.73
N ASN A 11 4.60 15.09 -11.53
CA ASN A 11 4.42 13.99 -10.58
C ASN A 11 2.94 13.59 -10.39
N LEU A 12 2.04 14.58 -10.45
CA LEU A 12 0.60 14.40 -10.35
C LEU A 12 -0.01 13.58 -11.53
N VAL A 13 0.48 13.77 -12.74
CA VAL A 13 0.02 13.02 -13.93
C VAL A 13 0.42 11.56 -13.83
N CYS A 14 1.68 11.29 -13.46
CA CYS A 14 2.16 9.92 -13.22
C CYS A 14 1.38 9.26 -12.10
N LEU A 15 1.21 9.94 -10.95
CA LEU A 15 0.42 9.42 -9.83
C LEU A 15 -1.02 9.11 -10.25
N ARG A 16 -1.67 10.00 -11.02
CA ARG A 16 -3.01 9.75 -11.55
C ARG A 16 -3.04 8.49 -12.42
N GLN A 17 -2.05 8.32 -13.29
CA GLN A 17 -1.97 7.16 -14.18
C GLN A 17 -1.74 5.87 -13.38
N CYS A 18 -0.86 5.89 -12.38
CA CYS A 18 -0.62 4.76 -11.48
C CYS A 18 -1.89 4.37 -10.72
N LEU A 19 -2.58 5.34 -10.09
CA LEU A 19 -3.83 5.06 -9.37
C LEU A 19 -4.93 4.54 -10.29
N ARG A 20 -5.04 5.08 -11.52
CA ARG A 20 -5.99 4.57 -12.52
C ARG A 20 -5.68 3.15 -12.94
N TRP A 21 -4.41 2.84 -13.20
CA TRP A 21 -3.99 1.50 -13.56
C TRP A 21 -4.21 0.52 -12.40
N LEU A 22 -3.81 0.88 -11.18
CA LEU A 22 -3.91 0.05 -9.99
C LEU A 22 -5.36 -0.28 -9.65
N LEU A 23 -6.24 0.71 -9.76
CA LEU A 23 -7.66 0.61 -9.38
C LEU A 23 -8.60 0.27 -10.55
N ALA A 24 -8.06 -0.02 -11.73
CA ALA A 24 -8.89 -0.39 -12.88
C ALA A 24 -9.53 -1.79 -12.67
N GLY A 25 -10.77 -1.94 -13.13
CA GLY A 25 -11.52 -3.20 -13.05
C GLY A 25 -12.22 -3.46 -11.72
N ILE A 26 -12.08 -2.58 -10.72
CA ILE A 26 -12.83 -2.68 -9.46
C ILE A 26 -14.27 -2.23 -9.67
N ASP A 27 -15.23 -3.07 -9.30
CA ASP A 27 -16.63 -2.69 -9.24
C ASP A 27 -16.96 -1.98 -7.90
N TRP A 28 -17.06 -0.66 -7.96
CA TRP A 28 -17.33 0.19 -6.81
C TRP A 28 -18.81 0.20 -6.39
N ARG A 29 -19.73 -0.35 -7.19
CA ARG A 29 -21.18 -0.26 -6.96
C ARG A 29 -21.64 -0.99 -5.70
N SER A 30 -20.86 -1.98 -5.25
CA SER A 30 -21.10 -2.72 -4.00
C SER A 30 -20.77 -1.92 -2.74
N ILE A 31 -20.08 -0.77 -2.88
CA ILE A 31 -19.72 0.11 -1.76
C ILE A 31 -20.50 1.41 -1.85
N THR A 32 -21.54 1.51 -1.02
CA THR A 32 -22.37 2.71 -0.92
C THR A 32 -22.11 3.41 0.39
N PHE A 33 -21.55 4.62 0.31
CA PHE A 33 -21.41 5.49 1.47
C PHE A 33 -22.72 6.23 1.76
N ARG A 34 -22.82 6.83 2.94
CA ARG A 34 -23.95 7.71 3.28
C ARG A 34 -23.96 8.93 2.34
N ASP A 35 -25.13 9.51 2.10
CA ASP A 35 -25.31 10.64 1.19
C ASP A 35 -24.53 11.90 1.60
N ASP A 36 -24.29 12.08 2.91
CA ASP A 36 -23.48 13.16 3.47
C ASP A 36 -21.96 12.89 3.38
N CYS A 37 -21.56 11.69 2.94
CA CYS A 37 -20.17 11.32 2.78
C CYS A 37 -19.60 11.93 1.51
N ARG A 38 -18.62 12.80 1.71
CA ARG A 38 -17.95 13.49 0.61
C ARG A 38 -16.88 12.67 -0.10
N TRP A 39 -16.49 11.56 0.50
CA TRP A 39 -15.57 10.61 -0.12
C TRP A 39 -16.34 9.75 -1.13
N THR A 40 -15.68 9.37 -2.22
CA THR A 40 -16.13 8.21 -3.00
C THR A 40 -15.29 7.01 -2.58
N PRO A 41 -15.75 5.77 -2.81
CA PRO A 41 -14.95 4.58 -2.51
C PRO A 41 -13.55 4.65 -3.15
N LYS A 42 -13.50 5.06 -4.43
CA LYS A 42 -12.24 5.24 -5.17
C LYS A 42 -11.35 6.32 -4.57
N SER A 43 -11.89 7.49 -4.21
CA SER A 43 -11.07 8.57 -3.65
C SER A 43 -10.60 8.28 -2.23
N LEU A 44 -11.41 7.56 -1.44
CA LEU A 44 -11.01 7.07 -0.11
C LEU A 44 -9.85 6.07 -0.21
N VAL A 45 -9.95 5.09 -1.11
CA VAL A 45 -8.87 4.10 -1.34
C VAL A 45 -7.62 4.79 -1.87
N SER A 46 -7.75 5.68 -2.84
CA SER A 46 -6.61 6.45 -3.37
C SER A 46 -5.92 7.26 -2.26
N ALA A 47 -6.70 7.91 -1.40
CA ALA A 47 -6.17 8.61 -0.23
C ALA A 47 -5.48 7.66 0.75
N ALA A 48 -6.09 6.51 1.08
CA ALA A 48 -5.52 5.54 2.00
C ALA A 48 -4.16 5.01 1.52
N LEU A 49 -4.04 4.71 0.23
CA LEU A 49 -2.78 4.29 -0.38
C LEU A 49 -1.73 5.39 -0.27
N CYS A 50 -2.03 6.60 -0.78
CA CYS A 50 -1.08 7.71 -0.69
C CYS A 50 -0.70 8.06 0.76
N TRP A 51 -1.64 7.93 1.70
CA TRP A 51 -1.41 8.19 3.14
C TRP A 51 -0.48 7.16 3.78
N ALA A 52 -0.59 5.89 3.39
CA ALA A 52 0.30 4.83 3.84
C ALA A 52 1.75 5.00 3.34
N TRP A 53 1.93 5.49 2.12
CA TRP A 53 3.25 5.77 1.52
C TRP A 53 3.80 7.18 1.79
N SER A 54 3.06 8.01 2.51
CA SER A 54 3.42 9.40 2.79
C SER A 54 4.56 9.48 3.82
N GLU A 55 5.53 10.37 3.59
CA GLU A 55 6.75 10.48 4.42
C GLU A 55 6.64 11.54 5.55
N GLU A 56 5.51 12.24 5.67
CA GLU A 56 5.34 13.26 6.71
C GLU A 56 5.41 12.66 8.12
N GLN A 57 5.81 13.50 9.07
CA GLN A 57 6.15 13.07 10.42
C GLN A 57 4.91 12.61 11.21
N THR A 58 3.78 13.29 11.01
CA THR A 58 2.55 12.97 11.74
C THR A 58 1.45 12.43 10.83
N LEU A 59 0.60 11.55 11.38
CA LEU A 59 -0.55 10.98 10.66
C LEU A 59 -1.53 12.06 10.14
N GLY A 60 -1.64 13.18 10.88
CA GLY A 60 -2.45 14.33 10.51
C GLY A 60 -1.86 15.10 9.32
N GLU A 61 -0.55 15.37 9.32
CA GLU A 61 0.14 16.01 8.19
C GLU A 61 0.05 15.16 6.92
N ARG A 62 0.31 13.86 7.03
CA ARG A 62 0.12 12.91 5.92
C ARG A 62 -1.28 13.04 5.34
N PHE A 63 -2.30 13.06 6.20
CA PHE A 63 -3.68 13.22 5.77
C PHE A 63 -3.93 14.55 5.05
N HIS A 64 -3.43 15.66 5.59
CA HIS A 64 -3.60 16.97 4.97
C HIS A 64 -2.89 17.08 3.61
N THR A 65 -1.68 16.52 3.48
CA THR A 65 -0.99 16.46 2.19
C THR A 65 -1.77 15.61 1.20
N VAL A 66 -2.13 14.40 1.56
CA VAL A 66 -2.84 13.49 0.66
C VAL A 66 -4.19 14.05 0.25
N ARG A 67 -4.94 14.68 1.16
CA ARG A 67 -6.19 15.36 0.83
C ARG A 67 -5.98 16.42 -0.26
N ARG A 68 -4.91 17.23 -0.18
CA ARG A 68 -4.57 18.21 -1.22
C ARG A 68 -4.24 17.53 -2.55
N ILE A 69 -3.53 16.40 -2.52
CA ILE A 69 -3.20 15.63 -3.71
C ILE A 69 -4.47 15.08 -4.36
N ILE A 70 -5.36 14.43 -3.60
CA ILE A 70 -6.59 13.85 -4.13
C ILE A 70 -7.51 14.93 -4.72
N LEU A 71 -7.68 16.07 -4.05
CA LEU A 71 -8.45 17.20 -4.61
C LEU A 71 -7.89 17.71 -5.95
N ARG A 72 -6.57 17.67 -6.15
CA ARG A 72 -5.93 18.03 -7.43
C ARG A 72 -6.07 16.92 -8.47
N LEU A 73 -6.10 15.67 -8.05
CA LEU A 73 -6.27 14.51 -8.93
C LEU A 73 -7.69 14.41 -9.48
N GLU A 74 -8.69 14.63 -8.61
CA GLU A 74 -10.12 14.47 -8.88
C GLU A 74 -10.79 15.85 -8.95
N LYS A 75 -10.69 16.51 -10.11
CA LYS A 75 -11.20 17.89 -10.32
C LYS A 75 -12.70 18.05 -10.06
N GLU A 76 -13.47 16.97 -10.17
CA GLU A 76 -14.92 16.96 -9.93
C GLU A 76 -15.26 16.95 -8.42
N GLN A 77 -14.33 16.51 -7.56
CA GLN A 77 -14.57 16.36 -6.13
C GLN A 77 -14.14 17.64 -5.41
N GLN A 78 -15.02 18.64 -5.38
CA GLN A 78 -14.68 19.97 -4.88
C GLN A 78 -14.50 20.03 -3.35
N GLN A 79 -15.06 19.10 -2.59
CA GLN A 79 -14.98 19.14 -1.13
C GLN A 79 -14.80 17.73 -0.58
N LEU A 80 -13.63 17.43 0.01
CA LEU A 80 -13.40 16.24 0.84
C LEU A 80 -13.53 16.60 2.32
N ALA A 81 -13.84 15.61 3.18
CA ALA A 81 -13.83 15.81 4.63
C ALA A 81 -12.52 16.47 5.07
N THR A 82 -12.59 17.46 5.95
CA THR A 82 -11.43 18.26 6.39
C THR A 82 -10.69 17.65 7.58
N SER A 83 -11.34 16.73 8.30
CA SER A 83 -10.81 16.14 9.53
C SER A 83 -10.18 14.77 9.30
N TYR A 84 -8.98 14.60 9.83
CA TYR A 84 -8.28 13.31 9.92
C TYR A 84 -9.12 12.26 10.68
N GLN A 85 -9.82 12.64 11.75
CA GLN A 85 -10.66 11.71 12.52
C GLN A 85 -11.85 11.20 11.72
N ALA A 86 -12.45 12.04 10.87
CA ALA A 86 -13.53 11.62 10.00
C ALA A 86 -13.00 10.63 8.94
N PHE A 87 -11.82 10.92 8.36
CA PHE A 87 -11.16 10.03 7.43
C PHE A 87 -10.87 8.65 8.04
N THR A 88 -10.26 8.58 9.22
CA THR A 88 -9.96 7.30 9.88
C THR A 88 -11.21 6.53 10.31
N LYS A 89 -12.27 7.22 10.75
CA LYS A 89 -13.56 6.57 11.06
C LYS A 89 -14.17 5.89 9.83
N ILE A 90 -14.19 6.59 8.70
CA ILE A 90 -14.73 6.03 7.45
C ILE A 90 -13.83 4.89 6.97
N LEU A 91 -12.51 5.08 6.97
CA LEU A 91 -11.56 4.05 6.57
C LEU A 91 -11.75 2.78 7.41
N ARG A 92 -11.72 2.89 8.74
CA ARG A 92 -11.91 1.76 9.67
C ARG A 92 -13.23 1.03 9.42
N ARG A 93 -14.31 1.76 9.16
CA ARG A 93 -15.64 1.17 8.89
C ARG A 93 -15.64 0.35 7.59
N TRP A 94 -14.93 0.81 6.57
CA TRP A 94 -15.01 0.24 5.23
C TRP A 94 -13.80 -0.61 4.82
N THR A 95 -12.78 -0.73 5.67
CA THR A 95 -11.58 -1.52 5.37
C THR A 95 -11.92 -2.95 4.95
N THR A 96 -12.76 -3.67 5.69
CA THR A 96 -13.05 -5.08 5.38
C THR A 96 -13.75 -5.27 4.02
N PRO A 97 -14.86 -4.55 3.71
CA PRO A 97 -15.46 -4.60 2.38
C PRO A 97 -14.52 -4.15 1.27
N LEU A 98 -13.80 -3.04 1.47
CA LEU A 98 -12.87 -2.51 0.45
C LEU A 98 -11.72 -3.48 0.19
N ALA A 99 -11.12 -4.07 1.24
CA ALA A 99 -10.06 -5.04 1.11
C ALA A 99 -10.52 -6.29 0.35
N SER A 100 -11.73 -6.78 0.63
CA SER A 100 -12.30 -7.95 -0.06
C SER A 100 -12.50 -7.70 -1.55
N LEU A 101 -12.79 -6.46 -1.96
CA LEU A 101 -12.89 -6.07 -3.37
C LEU A 101 -11.51 -5.85 -4.02
N LEU A 102 -10.58 -5.23 -3.28
CA LEU A 102 -9.28 -4.83 -3.80
C LEU A 102 -8.33 -6.02 -3.96
N GLN A 103 -8.25 -6.89 -2.95
CA GLN A 103 -7.29 -7.99 -2.90
C GLN A 103 -7.27 -8.86 -4.15
N PRO A 104 -8.40 -9.42 -4.66
CA PRO A 104 -8.35 -10.29 -5.82
C PRO A 104 -7.84 -9.56 -7.08
N VAL A 105 -8.27 -8.31 -7.28
CA VAL A 105 -7.83 -7.49 -8.43
C VAL A 105 -6.33 -7.20 -8.35
N LEU A 106 -5.83 -6.81 -7.17
CA LEU A 106 -4.42 -6.50 -6.97
C LEU A 106 -3.53 -7.76 -7.08
N GLN A 107 -3.99 -8.90 -6.57
CA GLN A 107 -3.29 -10.19 -6.71
C GLN A 107 -3.20 -10.60 -8.17
N GLN A 108 -4.30 -10.51 -8.93
CA GLN A 108 -4.29 -10.81 -10.36
C GLN A 108 -3.34 -9.89 -11.12
N ARG A 109 -3.31 -8.59 -10.78
CA ARG A 109 -2.37 -7.64 -11.38
C ARG A 109 -0.92 -8.00 -11.08
N MET A 110 -0.63 -8.35 -9.83
CA MET A 110 0.71 -8.76 -9.41
C MET A 110 1.15 -10.02 -10.16
N GLN A 111 0.27 -11.02 -10.27
CA GLN A 111 0.51 -12.24 -11.06
C GLN A 111 0.80 -11.94 -12.53
N ALA A 112 -0.01 -11.09 -13.16
CA ALA A 112 0.17 -10.75 -14.56
C ALA A 112 1.46 -9.94 -14.81
N ALA A 113 1.79 -9.00 -13.92
CA ALA A 113 2.97 -8.15 -14.06
C ALA A 113 4.29 -8.89 -13.76
N LEU A 114 4.23 -9.94 -12.94
CA LEU A 114 5.38 -10.73 -12.54
C LEU A 114 5.31 -12.15 -13.11
N ALA A 115 4.57 -12.39 -14.20
CA ALA A 115 4.30 -13.75 -14.69
C ALA A 115 5.58 -14.60 -14.86
N ASP A 116 6.65 -14.00 -15.39
CA ASP A 116 7.95 -14.64 -15.61
C ASP A 116 8.70 -14.99 -14.31
N TYR A 117 8.34 -14.33 -13.20
CA TYR A 117 8.99 -14.45 -11.90
C TYR A 117 8.04 -14.88 -10.78
N TRP A 118 6.79 -15.19 -11.13
CA TRP A 118 5.75 -15.53 -10.16
C TRP A 118 6.12 -16.80 -9.41
N LEU A 119 6.71 -17.77 -10.11
CA LEU A 119 7.30 -18.98 -9.55
C LEU A 119 8.77 -19.07 -9.94
N ILE A 120 9.65 -19.13 -8.94
CA ILE A 120 11.06 -19.49 -9.14
C ILE A 120 11.27 -20.88 -8.56
N ALA A 121 11.73 -21.81 -9.40
CA ALA A 121 11.91 -23.23 -9.05
C ALA A 121 10.64 -23.87 -8.43
N GLY A 122 9.44 -23.44 -8.86
CA GLY A 122 8.16 -23.94 -8.35
C GLY A 122 7.65 -23.26 -7.06
N TYR A 123 8.37 -22.26 -6.54
CA TYR A 123 8.00 -21.53 -5.32
C TYR A 123 7.58 -20.09 -5.63
N LEU A 124 6.51 -19.64 -4.97
CA LEU A 124 6.07 -18.25 -5.04
C LEU A 124 7.09 -17.33 -4.37
N VAL A 125 7.62 -16.38 -5.12
CA VAL A 125 8.61 -15.42 -4.63
C VAL A 125 7.90 -14.36 -3.80
N PHE A 126 8.13 -14.39 -2.49
CA PHE A 126 7.73 -13.32 -1.60
C PHE A 126 8.94 -12.47 -1.23
N ALA A 127 8.79 -11.15 -1.32
CA ALA A 127 9.73 -10.24 -0.69
C ALA A 127 9.58 -10.39 0.83
N VAL A 128 10.53 -11.10 1.45
CA VAL A 128 10.66 -11.13 2.90
C VAL A 128 11.50 -9.90 3.26
N ASP A 129 10.91 -8.94 3.96
CA ASP A 129 11.68 -7.85 4.56
C ASP A 129 12.74 -8.50 5.47
N GLY A 130 13.98 -8.02 5.39
CA GLY A 130 15.17 -8.65 5.98
C GLY A 130 15.20 -8.65 7.51
N SER A 131 14.06 -8.58 8.17
CA SER A 131 13.91 -8.73 9.62
C SER A 131 14.12 -10.21 10.01
N ARG A 132 15.41 -10.54 10.13
CA ARG A 132 16.01 -11.76 10.70
C ARG A 132 16.00 -12.99 9.78
N ILE A 133 17.08 -13.13 9.02
CA ILE A 133 17.50 -14.42 8.45
C ILE A 133 17.95 -15.30 9.62
N GLU A 134 17.03 -16.08 10.19
CA GLU A 134 17.43 -17.17 11.08
C GLU A 134 18.18 -18.21 10.26
N LEU A 135 19.35 -18.63 10.74
CA LEU A 135 20.08 -19.76 10.15
C LEU A 135 19.15 -20.98 10.11
N PRO A 136 19.14 -21.77 9.02
CA PRO A 136 18.40 -23.01 8.97
C PRO A 136 18.71 -23.86 10.21
N ARG A 137 17.69 -24.35 10.92
CA ARG A 137 17.84 -25.18 12.14
C ARG A 137 18.38 -26.58 11.78
N THR A 138 19.64 -26.64 11.39
CA THR A 138 20.40 -27.87 11.18
C THR A 138 21.25 -28.16 12.40
N ARG A 139 21.59 -29.44 12.62
CA ARG A 139 22.51 -29.84 13.70
C ARG A 139 23.85 -29.11 13.61
N SER A 140 24.35 -28.89 12.39
CA SER A 140 25.61 -28.16 12.18
C SER A 140 25.55 -26.69 12.62
N HIS A 141 24.44 -25.99 12.35
CA HIS A 141 24.28 -24.61 12.79
C HIS A 141 23.99 -24.50 14.30
N GLU A 142 23.25 -25.45 14.87
CA GLU A 142 23.02 -25.50 16.31
C GLU A 142 24.33 -25.69 17.09
N GLN A 143 25.21 -26.57 16.62
CA GLN A 143 26.53 -26.79 17.22
C GLN A 143 27.43 -25.55 17.11
N ALA A 144 27.41 -24.84 15.99
CA ALA A 144 28.29 -23.70 15.76
C ALA A 144 27.84 -22.39 16.44
N TYR A 145 26.52 -22.21 16.65
CA TYR A 145 25.95 -20.91 17.02
C TYR A 145 25.02 -20.93 18.24
N SER A 146 24.81 -22.09 18.90
CA SER A 146 24.06 -22.11 20.16
C SER A 146 24.87 -21.49 21.30
N THR A 147 24.18 -20.78 22.19
CA THR A 147 24.80 -20.22 23.40
C THR A 147 25.18 -21.35 24.36
N ILE A 148 26.47 -21.46 24.69
CA ILE A 148 26.99 -22.37 25.72
C ILE A 148 26.27 -22.04 27.04
N ARG A 149 25.52 -23.00 27.59
CA ARG A 149 24.89 -22.84 28.90
C ARG A 149 25.99 -22.90 29.98
N HIS A 150 26.30 -21.76 30.59
CA HIS A 150 27.11 -21.76 31.81
C HIS A 150 26.30 -22.36 32.97
N PRO A 151 26.87 -23.32 33.73
CA PRO A 151 26.20 -23.85 34.90
C PRO A 151 25.98 -22.73 35.91
N ARG A 152 24.78 -22.69 36.51
CA ARG A 152 24.47 -21.74 37.59
C ARG A 152 25.41 -22.02 38.75
N ARG A 153 26.16 -20.98 39.18
CA ARG A 153 26.96 -21.03 40.41
C ARG A 153 25.99 -21.23 41.58
N GLY A 154 26.16 -22.33 42.30
CA GLY A 154 25.49 -22.60 43.59
C GLY A 154 26.09 -21.78 44.71
#